data_AF-A0A1G9E7A2-F1
#
_entry.id   AF-A0A1G9E7A2-F1
#
_cell.length_a   1.000
_cell.length_b   1.000
_cell.length_c   1.000
_cell.angle_alpha   90.00
_cell.angle_beta   90.00
_cell.angle_gamma   90.00
#
_symmetry.space_group_name_H-M   'P 1'
#
loop_
_entity.id
_entity.type
_entity.pdbx_description
1 polymer ?
#
loop_
_entity_poly.entity_id
_entity_poly.type
_entity_poly.pdbx_seq_one_letter_code
_entity_poly.pdbx_strand_id
1 'polypeptide(L)' 'MKLYSAPGFTSLADHIAMLEAGIQFDVVKVDIETKQTEWGGRYIDINPKGYVPALVFDER' A
#
# COMPACT_ATOMS: atom_id res chain seq x y z
N MET A 1 -4.71 6.40 -7.79
CA MET A 1 -3.62 6.23 -6.80
C MET A 1 -3.78 4.87 -6.11
N LYS A 2 -2.68 4.24 -5.70
CA LYS A 2 -2.69 2.93 -5.02
C LYS A 2 -1.94 2.96 -3.69
N LEU A 3 -2.61 2.61 -2.60
CA LEU A 3 -2.03 2.42 -1.26
C LEU A 3 -1.69 0.95 -1.03
N TYR A 4 -0.41 0.65 -0.87
CA TYR A 4 0.05 -0.66 -0.42
C TYR A 4 0.03 -0.72 1.10
N SER A 5 -0.76 -1.64 1.66
CA SER A 5 -1.08 -1.70 3.09
C SER A 5 -1.12 -3.14 3.61
N ALA A 6 -0.84 -3.34 4.90
CA ALA A 6 -0.98 -4.62 5.58
C ALA A 6 -1.83 -4.47 6.86
N PRO A 7 -2.81 -5.36 7.11
CA PRO A 7 -3.60 -5.35 8.35
C PRO A 7 -2.71 -5.49 9.59
N GLY A 8 -2.96 -4.66 10.62
CA GLY A 8 -2.19 -4.69 11.87
C GLY A 8 -0.86 -3.91 11.84
N PHE A 9 -0.54 -3.23 10.74
CA PHE A 9 0.65 -2.40 10.60
C PHE A 9 0.31 -0.90 10.57
N THR A 10 1.35 -0.07 10.57
CA THR A 10 1.25 1.40 10.59
C THR A 10 0.53 1.99 9.38
N SER A 11 0.38 1.25 8.28
CA SER A 11 -0.32 1.67 7.06
C SER A 11 -1.83 1.90 7.24
N LEU A 12 -2.40 1.56 8.41
CA LEU A 12 -3.77 1.96 8.77
C LEU A 12 -3.91 3.49 8.90
N ALA A 13 -2.86 4.18 9.38
CA ALA A 13 -2.92 5.63 9.56
C ALA A 13 -3.09 6.35 8.22
N ASP A 14 -2.34 5.95 7.19
CA ASP A 14 -2.45 6.50 5.83
C ASP A 14 -3.79 6.15 5.17
N HIS A 15 -4.32 4.95 5.44
CA HIS A 15 -5.65 4.55 4.98
C HIS A 15 -6.73 5.48 5.54
N ILE A 16 -6.72 5.74 6.85
CA ILE A 16 -7.65 6.68 7.49
C ILE A 16 -7.46 8.09 6.91
N ALA A 17 -6.21 8.56 6.81
CA ALA A 17 -5.92 9.91 6.30
C ALA A 17 -6.45 10.13 4.88
N MET A 18 -6.34 9.14 3.98
CA MET A 18 -6.85 9.27 2.62
C MET A 18 -8.38 9.22 2.54
N LEU A 19 -9.04 8.43 3.40
CA LEU A 19 -10.50 8.46 3.53
C LEU A 19 -10.99 9.83 4.03
N GLU A 20 -10.37 10.35 5.09
CA GLU A 20 -10.72 11.67 5.68
C GLU A 20 -10.43 12.83 4.71
N ALA A 21 -9.40 12.70 3.89
CA ALA A 21 -9.09 13.68 2.84
C ALA A 21 -10.06 13.61 1.64
N GLY A 22 -10.97 12.64 1.58
CA GLY A 22 -11.90 12.45 0.46
C GLY A 22 -11.19 12.08 -0.84
N ILE A 23 -9.99 11.51 -0.74
CA ILE A 23 -9.17 11.12 -1.88
C ILE A 23 -9.64 9.76 -2.40
N GLN A 24 -9.75 9.61 -3.72
CA GLN A 24 -9.99 8.30 -4.34
C GLN A 24 -8.68 7.53 -4.50
N PHE A 25 -8.63 6.31 -3.98
CA PHE A 25 -7.48 5.42 -4.08
C PHE A 25 -7.93 3.96 -3.97
N ASP A 26 -7.13 3.07 -4.54
CA ASP A 26 -7.27 1.63 -4.31
C ASP A 26 -6.33 1.19 -3.18
N VAL A 27 -6.76 0.22 -2.39
CA VAL A 27 -5.91 -0.44 -1.40
C VAL A 27 -5.41 -1.76 -2.00
N VAL A 28 -4.09 -1.95 -2.01
CA VAL A 28 -3.45 -3.21 -2.37
C VAL A 28 -2.90 -3.85 -1.11
N LYS A 29 -3.39 -5.04 -0.77
CA LYS A 29 -2.86 -5.75 0.40
C LYS A 29 -1.48 -6.32 0.12
N VAL A 30 -0.61 -6.22 1.11
CA VAL A 30 0.75 -6.77 1.07
C VAL A 30 0.94 -7.73 2.25
N ASP A 31 1.44 -8.91 1.95
CA ASP A 31 2.03 -9.80 2.94
C ASP A 31 3.47 -9.32 3.22
N ILE A 32 3.70 -8.87 4.45
CA ILE A 32 4.99 -8.30 4.88
C ILE A 32 6.04 -9.39 5.12
N GLU A 33 5.64 -10.63 5.39
CA GLU A 33 6.58 -11.75 5.58
C GLU A 33 7.10 -12.24 4.24
N THR A 34 6.19 -12.50 3.28
CA THR A 34 6.54 -13.03 1.95
C THR A 34 6.89 -11.94 0.93
N LYS A 35 6.60 -10.67 1.24
CA LYS A 35 6.75 -9.51 0.34
C LYS A 35 5.95 -9.69 -0.95
N GLN A 36 4.76 -10.25 -0.87
CA GLN A 36 3.85 -10.44 -1.99
C GLN A 36 2.65 -9.49 -1.88
N THR A 37 2.18 -9.01 -3.02
CA THR A 37 0.89 -8.31 -3.12
C THR A 37 -0.25 -9.33 -3.18
N GLU A 38 -1.49 -8.90 -2.93
CA GLU A 38 -2.66 -9.80 -3.01
C GLU A 38 -2.91 -10.41 -4.39
N TRP A 39 -2.26 -9.88 -5.43
CA TRP A 39 -2.29 -10.41 -6.79
C TRP A 39 -1.08 -11.31 -7.12
N GLY A 40 -0.25 -11.64 -6.13
CA GLY A 40 0.93 -12.49 -6.30
C GLY A 40 2.16 -11.77 -6.87
N GLY A 41 2.12 -10.45 -7.02
CA GLY A 41 3.27 -9.65 -7.47
C GLY A 41 4.31 -9.47 -6.37
N ARG A 42 5.59 -9.30 -6.74
CA ARG A 42 6.65 -9.00 -5.77
C ARG A 42 6.54 -7.55 -5.31
N TYR A 43 6.29 -7.33 -4.03
CA TYR A 43 6.14 -5.99 -3.47
C TYR A 43 7.44 -5.17 -3.49
N ILE A 44 8.59 -5.83 -3.42
CA ILE A 44 9.90 -5.17 -3.47
C ILE A 44 10.19 -4.45 -4.80
N ASP A 45 9.50 -4.83 -5.88
CA ASP A 45 9.61 -4.15 -7.17
C ASP A 45 8.91 -2.77 -7.14
N ILE A 46 7.98 -2.57 -6.20
CA ILE A 46 7.28 -1.30 -5.97
C ILE A 46 7.98 -0.48 -4.89
N ASN A 47 8.31 -1.10 -3.75
CA ASN A 47 9.08 -0.47 -2.68
C ASN A 47 10.28 -1.36 -2.33
N PRO A 48 11.49 -1.03 -2.81
CA PRO A 48 12.70 -1.83 -2.54
C PRO A 48 13.02 -2.02 -1.05
N LYS A 49 12.49 -1.17 -0.16
CA LYS A 49 12.63 -1.34 1.29
C LYS A 49 11.72 -2.43 1.86
N GLY A 50 10.67 -2.84 1.14
CA GLY A 50 9.75 -3.90 1.53
C GLY A 50 8.86 -3.57 2.75
N TYR A 51 8.71 -2.27 3.09
CA TYR A 51 7.86 -1.81 4.19
C TYR A 51 6.55 -1.22 3.66
N VAL A 52 5.50 -1.31 4.46
CA VAL A 52 4.29 -0.51 4.31
C VAL A 52 4.32 0.68 5.29
N PRO A 53 3.62 1.78 5.00
CA PRO A 53 2.86 2.07 3.77
C PRO A 53 3.77 2.31 2.55
N ALA A 54 3.21 2.16 1.35
CA ALA A 54 3.74 2.79 0.14
C ALA A 54 2.58 3.31 -0.72
N LEU A 55 2.76 4.50 -1.31
CA LEU A 55 1.77 5.14 -2.16
C LEU A 55 2.31 5.27 -3.58
N VAL A 56 1.57 4.75 -4.55
CA VAL A 56 1.84 4.95 -5.97
C VAL A 56 0.86 5.98 -6.50
N PHE A 57 1.41 7.07 -7.06
CA PHE A 57 0.64 8.12 -7.71
C PHE A 57 0.26 7.69 -9.13
N ASP A 58 -0.84 8.20 -9.64
CA ASP A 58 -1.18 8.01 -11.05
C ASP A 58 -0.21 8.86 -11.89
N GLU A 59 0.31 8.29 -12.98
CA GLU A 59 1.09 9.07 -13.95
C GLU A 59 0.15 10.11 -14.60
N ARG A 60 0.62 11.36 -14.66
CA ARG A 60 -0.16 12.50 -15.14
C ARG A 60 0.10 12.75 -16.63
#